data_AF-A0A8X7WAF1-F1
#
_entry.id   AF-A0A8X7WAF1-F1
#
_cell.length_a   1.000
_cell.length_b   1.000
_cell.length_c   1.000
_cell.angle_alpha   90.00
_cell.angle_beta   90.00
_cell.angle_gamma   90.00
#
_symmetry.space_group_name_H-M   'P 1'
#
loop_
_entity.id
_entity.type
_entity.pdbx_description
1 polymer ?
#
loop_
_entity_poly.entity_id
_entity_poly.type
_entity_poly.pdbx_seq_one_letter_code
_entity_poly.pdbx_strand_id
1 'polypeptide(L)'
;MSLLLSLIETLRQSPHKLHKADLAVAYAALGSMNESGFKLDWLEKKLNQMSEKKEKEEAGETRMLEIENELKDLKLKCSDLEAELEKERLEALAAKEPISLDYVI
;
A
#
# COMPACT_ATOMS: atom_id res chain seq x y z
N MET A 1 -36.68 3.86 1.25
CA MET A 1 -35.85 2.71 0.81
C MET A 1 -36.08 1.57 1.78
N SER A 2 -36.09 0.32 1.30
CA SER A 2 -36.14 -0.85 2.19
C SER A 2 -34.74 -1.22 2.67
N LEU A 3 -34.63 -1.90 3.82
CA LEU A 3 -33.35 -2.39 4.34
C LEU A 3 -32.57 -3.21 3.30
N LEU A 4 -33.27 -4.04 2.53
CA LEU A 4 -32.68 -4.83 1.44
C LEU A 4 -32.02 -3.96 0.37
N LEU A 5 -32.66 -2.86 -0.03
CA LEU A 5 -32.09 -1.95 -1.03
C LEU A 5 -30.80 -1.29 -0.51
N SER A 6 -30.80 -0.84 0.75
CA SER A 6 -29.62 -0.24 1.38
C SER A 6 -28.45 -1.23 1.48
N LEU A 7 -28.73 -2.52 1.74
CA LEU A 7 -27.70 -3.57 1.72
C LEU A 7 -27.11 -3.78 0.32
N ILE A 8 -27.97 -3.83 -0.70
CA ILE A 8 -27.53 -3.99 -2.10
C ILE A 8 -26.70 -2.77 -2.55
N GLU A 9 -27.08 -1.56 -2.15
CA GLU A 9 -26.33 -0.33 -2.42
C GLU A 9 -24.95 -0.37 -1.75
N THR A 10 -24.87 -0.82 -0.50
CA THR A 10 -23.59 -1.00 0.23
C THR A 10 -22.67 -1.96 -0.52
N LEU A 11 -23.20 -3.10 -0.97
CA LEU A 11 -22.44 -4.11 -1.73
C LEU A 11 -22.03 -3.65 -3.14
N ARG A 12 -22.64 -2.58 -3.66
CA ARG A 12 -22.26 -1.98 -4.95
C ARG A 12 -21.12 -0.99 -4.83
N GLN A 13 -20.77 -0.57 -3.61
CA GLN A 13 -19.67 0.35 -3.41
C GLN A 13 -18.32 -0.33 -3.68
N SER A 14 -17.34 0.48 -4.09
CA SER A 14 -15.95 0.02 -4.14
C SER A 14 -15.44 -0.19 -2.71
N PRO A 15 -14.63 -1.24 -2.43
CA PRO A 15 -14.02 -1.43 -1.12
C PRO A 15 -13.27 -0.17 -0.65
N HIS A 16 -12.59 0.51 -1.57
CA HIS A 16 -11.89 1.75 -1.27
C HIS A 16 -12.78 2.88 -0.74
N LYS A 17 -14.01 3.00 -1.26
CA LYS A 17 -14.95 4.05 -0.84
C LYS A 17 -15.82 3.66 0.35
N LEU A 18 -15.86 2.37 0.69
CA LEU A 18 -16.72 1.84 1.73
C LEU A 18 -16.04 1.96 3.09
N HIS A 19 -16.75 2.48 4.10
CA HIS A 19 -16.22 2.50 5.46
C HIS A 19 -16.58 1.23 6.23
N LYS A 20 -15.73 0.83 7.18
CA LYS A 20 -16.02 -0.28 8.10
C LYS A 20 -17.29 -0.06 8.91
N ALA A 21 -17.61 1.19 9.23
CA ALA A 21 -18.88 1.56 9.88
C ALA A 21 -20.10 1.22 9.00
N ASP A 22 -20.02 1.46 7.69
CA ASP A 22 -21.10 1.12 6.75
C ASP A 22 -21.30 -0.40 6.68
N LEU A 23 -20.21 -1.18 6.70
CA LEU A 23 -20.28 -2.64 6.82
C LEU A 23 -20.95 -3.08 8.11
N ALA A 24 -20.59 -2.48 9.25
CA ALA A 24 -21.21 -2.80 10.54
C ALA A 24 -22.72 -2.52 10.54
N VAL A 25 -23.13 -1.39 9.98
CA VAL A 25 -24.55 -1.05 9.78
C VAL A 25 -25.24 -2.07 8.88
N ALA A 26 -24.58 -2.50 7.79
CA ALA A 26 -25.12 -3.52 6.90
C ALA A 26 -25.30 -4.88 7.60
N TYR A 27 -24.34 -5.32 8.43
CA TYR A 27 -24.50 -6.54 9.21
C TYR A 27 -25.66 -6.44 10.21
N ALA A 28 -25.82 -5.30 10.89
CA ALA A 28 -26.94 -5.10 11.82
C ALA A 28 -28.30 -5.14 11.11
N ALA A 29 -28.41 -4.50 9.93
CA ALA A 29 -29.61 -4.54 9.11
C ALA A 29 -29.93 -5.96 8.62
N LEU A 30 -28.92 -6.73 8.19
CA LEU A 30 -29.08 -8.14 7.81
C LEU A 30 -29.57 -8.98 8.98
N GLY A 31 -29.00 -8.80 10.18
CA GLY A 31 -29.41 -9.50 11.40
C GLY A 31 -30.88 -9.25 11.72
N SER A 32 -31.32 -8.00 11.68
CA SER A 32 -32.73 -7.61 11.92
C SER A 32 -33.69 -8.26 10.91
N MET A 33 -33.27 -8.42 9.65
CA MET A 33 -34.07 -9.11 8.64
C MET A 33 -34.13 -10.62 8.88
N ASN A 34 -33.03 -11.24 9.29
CA ASN A 34 -33.01 -12.66 9.65
C ASN A 34 -33.90 -12.94 10.87
N GLU A 35 -33.88 -12.07 11.88
CA GLU A 35 -34.78 -12.12 13.05
C GLU A 35 -36.26 -12.00 12.64
N SER A 36 -36.55 -11.27 11.57
CA SER A 36 -37.89 -11.15 10.98
C SER A 36 -38.29 -12.38 10.14
N GLY A 37 -37.47 -13.43 10.09
CA GLY A 37 -37.76 -14.69 9.39
C GLY A 37 -37.30 -14.75 7.93
N PHE A 38 -36.62 -13.73 7.42
CA PHE A 38 -36.01 -13.79 6.09
C PHE A 38 -34.79 -14.72 6.11
N LYS A 39 -34.61 -15.52 5.07
CA LYS A 39 -33.43 -16.39 4.90
C LYS A 39 -32.50 -15.79 3.86
N LEU A 40 -31.52 -15.03 4.33
CA LEU A 40 -30.62 -14.22 3.48
C LEU A 40 -29.16 -14.66 3.57
N ASP A 41 -28.89 -15.96 3.74
CA ASP A 41 -27.54 -16.53 3.88
C ASP A 41 -26.61 -16.14 2.70
N TRP A 42 -27.17 -16.04 1.49
CA TRP A 42 -26.41 -15.60 0.31
C TRP A 42 -25.92 -14.16 0.44
N LEU A 43 -26.68 -13.30 1.11
CA LEU A 43 -26.36 -11.88 1.32
C LEU A 43 -25.30 -11.73 2.42
N GLU A 44 -25.39 -12.55 3.47
CA GLU A 44 -24.35 -12.68 4.48
C GLU A 44 -23.00 -13.05 3.85
N LYS A 45 -22.99 -14.09 2.99
CA LYS A 45 -21.78 -14.48 2.27
C LYS A 45 -21.21 -13.35 1.42
N LYS A 46 -22.07 -12.52 0.82
CA LYS A 46 -21.64 -11.35 0.03
C LYS A 46 -21.07 -10.24 0.89
N LEU A 47 -21.64 -9.97 2.06
CA LEU A 47 -21.09 -9.01 3.02
C LEU A 47 -19.73 -9.48 3.55
N ASN A 48 -19.57 -10.77 3.88
CA ASN A 48 -18.29 -11.33 4.30
C ASN A 48 -17.22 -11.16 3.20
N GLN A 49 -17.55 -11.47 1.95
CA GLN A 49 -16.67 -11.23 0.80
C GLN A 49 -16.29 -9.76 0.65
N MET A 50 -17.20 -8.83 0.95
CA MET A 50 -16.95 -7.40 0.87
C MET A 50 -16.02 -6.94 2.02
N SER A 51 -16.22 -7.46 3.23
CA SER A 51 -15.36 -7.21 4.39
C SER A 51 -13.92 -7.67 4.11
N GLU A 52 -13.74 -8.90 3.62
CA GLU A 52 -12.42 -9.42 3.25
C GLU A 52 -11.73 -8.58 2.17
N LYS A 53 -12.49 -8.08 1.19
CA LYS A 53 -11.96 -7.18 0.17
C LYS A 53 -11.52 -5.83 0.75
N LYS A 54 -12.29 -5.28 1.70
CA LYS A 54 -11.94 -4.03 2.39
C LYS A 54 -10.66 -4.19 3.20
N GLU A 55 -10.54 -5.27 3.95
CA GLU A 55 -9.33 -5.55 4.74
C GLU A 55 -8.09 -5.72 3.85
N LYS A 56 -8.21 -6.45 2.74
CA LYS A 56 -7.12 -6.60 1.77
C LYS A 56 -6.73 -5.28 1.11
N GLU A 57 -7.70 -4.41 0.85
CA GLU A 57 -7.45 -3.09 0.28
C GLU A 57 -6.69 -2.20 1.27
N GLU A 58 -7.14 -2.06 2.52
CA GLU A 58 -6.44 -1.28 3.55
C GLU A 58 -5.03 -1.83 3.86
N ALA A 59 -4.89 -3.16 3.93
CA ALA A 59 -3.59 -3.79 4.11
C ALA A 59 -2.66 -3.55 2.91
N GLY A 60 -3.22 -3.56 1.70
CA GLY A 60 -2.50 -3.24 0.47
C GLY A 60 -2.02 -1.80 0.42
N GLU A 61 -2.87 -0.84 0.80
CA GLU A 61 -2.50 0.58 0.89
C GLU A 61 -1.39 0.80 1.92
N THR A 62 -1.51 0.19 3.10
CA THR A 62 -0.48 0.25 4.14
C THR A 62 0.85 -0.28 3.63
N ARG A 63 0.84 -1.46 3.00
CA ARG A 63 2.05 -2.09 2.45
C ARG A 63 2.66 -1.27 1.31
N MET A 64 1.84 -0.62 0.50
CA MET A 64 2.32 0.26 -0.57
C MET A 64 3.10 1.44 0.02
N LEU A 65 2.59 2.10 1.06
CA LEU A 65 3.27 3.20 1.75
C LEU A 65 4.59 2.76 2.40
N GLU A 66 4.64 1.57 3.01
CA GLU A 66 5.87 1.00 3.55
C GLU A 66 6.93 0.82 2.46
N ILE A 67 6.56 0.20 1.33
CA ILE A 67 7.45 -0.02 0.19
C ILE A 67 7.92 1.31 -0.41
N GLU A 68 7.05 2.31 -0.52
CA GLU A 68 7.42 3.64 -1.03
C GLU A 68 8.49 4.32 -0.16
N ASN A 69 8.38 4.18 1.17
CA ASN A 69 9.38 4.71 2.10
C ASN A 69 10.71 3.94 2.01
N GLU A 70 10.67 2.61 2.01
CA GLU A 70 11.86 1.78 1.83
C GLU A 70 12.58 2.09 0.51
N LEU A 71 11.82 2.27 -0.57
CA LEU A 71 12.36 2.63 -1.88
C LEU A 71 13.03 4.01 -1.86
N LYS A 72 12.45 4.98 -1.15
CA LYS A 72 13.03 6.32 -1.01
C LYS A 72 14.36 6.27 -0.25
N ASP A 73 14.43 5.51 0.84
CA ASP A 73 15.64 5.33 1.62
C ASP A 73 16.74 4.62 0.82
N LEU A 74 16.37 3.58 0.06
CA LEU A 74 17.31 2.87 -0.81
C LEU A 74 17.84 3.78 -1.93
N LYS A 75 17.00 4.61 -2.55
CA LYS A 75 17.44 5.58 -3.56
C LYS A 75 18.48 6.55 -3.00
N LEU A 76 18.26 7.07 -1.79
CA LEU A 76 19.22 7.96 -1.13
C LEU A 76 20.56 7.26 -0.93
N LYS A 77 20.56 6.04 -0.36
CA LYS A 77 21.77 5.25 -0.15
C LYS A 77 22.51 4.94 -1.46
N CYS A 78 21.78 4.64 -2.54
CA CYS A 78 22.39 4.44 -3.85
C CYS A 78 23.08 5.72 -4.35
N SER A 79 22.46 6.88 -4.21
CA SER A 79 23.08 8.15 -4.59
C SER A 79 24.35 8.47 -3.79
N ASP A 80 24.34 8.18 -2.47
CA ASP A 80 25.52 8.34 -1.63
C ASP A 80 26.68 7.43 -2.09
N LEU A 81 26.38 6.15 -2.36
CA LEU A 81 27.36 5.19 -2.87
C LEU A 81 27.88 5.54 -4.27
N GLU A 82 27.04 6.08 -5.15
CA GLU A 82 27.44 6.56 -6.47
C GLU A 82 28.45 7.73 -6.35
N ALA A 83 28.21 8.66 -5.42
CA ALA A 83 29.12 9.77 -5.16
C ALA A 83 30.46 9.27 -4.59
N GLU A 84 30.44 8.31 -3.67
CA GLU A 84 31.64 7.70 -3.09
C GLU A 84 32.46 6.94 -4.14
N LEU A 85 31.80 6.19 -5.01
CA LEU A 85 32.44 5.48 -6.13
C LEU A 85 33.11 6.45 -7.11
N GLU A 86 32.47 7.57 -7.43
CA GLU A 86 33.03 8.56 -8.36
C GLU A 86 34.25 9.26 -7.75
N LYS A 87 34.20 9.58 -6.46
CA LYS A 87 35.36 10.11 -5.73
C LYS A 87 36.55 9.14 -5.80
N GLU A 88 36.36 7.87 -5.44
CA GLU A 88 37.40 6.84 -5.50
C GLU A 88 37.97 6.65 -6.91
N ARG A 89 37.13 6.74 -7.95
CA ARG A 89 37.59 6.70 -9.34
C ARG A 89 38.54 7.85 -9.67
N LEU A 90 38.19 9.07 -9.26
CA LEU A 90 39.05 10.24 -9.49
C LEU A 90 40.38 10.10 -8.74
N GLU A 91 40.36 9.66 -7.49
CA GLU A 91 41.58 9.42 -6.70
C GLU A 91 42.45 8.32 -7.32
N ALA A 92 41.85 7.21 -7.77
CA ALA A 92 42.56 6.13 -8.46
C ALA A 92 43.13 6.54 -9.82
N LEU A 93 42.50 7.50 -10.52
CA LEU A 93 43.04 8.09 -11.74
C LEU A 93 44.22 9.00 -11.44
N ALA A 94 44.10 9.89 -10.45
CA ALA A 94 45.19 10.77 -10.02
C ALA A 94 46.42 9.98 -9.54
N ALA A 95 46.22 8.87 -8.80
CA ALA A 95 47.31 8.02 -8.33
C ALA A 95 48.07 7.29 -9.47
N LYS A 96 47.51 7.21 -10.68
CA LYS A 96 48.17 6.64 -11.86
C LYS A 96 49.02 7.65 -12.62
N GLU A 97 48.87 8.94 -12.35
CA GLU A 97 49.66 9.96 -13.02
C GLU A 97 51.14 9.87 -12.61
N PRO A 98 52.08 9.88 -13.57
CA PRO A 98 53.50 9.85 -13.25
C PRO A 98 53.93 11.12 -12.50
N ILE A 99 54.87 10.97 -11.57
CA ILE A 99 55.43 12.09 -10.80
C ILE A 99 56.15 13.05 -11.76
N SER A 100 55.77 14.33 -11.76
CA SER A 100 56.51 15.39 -12.49
C SER A 100 57.90 15.58 -11.85
N LEU A 101 58.93 15.61 -12.71
CA LEU A 101 60.34 15.84 -12.34
C LEU A 101 60.83 17.24 -12.76
N ASP A 102 59.95 18.24 -12.79
CA ASP A 102 60.32 19.61 -13.23
C ASP A 102 61.26 20.36 -12.25
N TYR A 103 61.72 19.70 -11.17
CA TYR A 103 62.52 20.31 -10.10
C TYR A 103 63.93 19.73 -9.91
N VAL A 104 64.47 19.03 -10.91
CA VAL A 104 65.89 18.61 -10.90
C VAL A 104 66.69 19.54 -11.80
N ILE A 105 67.22 20.64 -11.22
CA ILE A 105 68.28 21.48 -11.80
C ILE A 105 69.55 21.29 -10.97
#